data_AF-A0A9E3FZV7-F1
#
_entry.id   AF-A0A9E3FZV7-F1
#
_cell.length_a   1.000
_cell.length_b   1.000
_cell.length_c   1.000
_cell.angle_alpha   90.00
_cell.angle_beta   90.00
_cell.angle_gamma   90.00
#
_symmetry.space_group_name_H-M   'P 1'
#
loop_
_entity.id
_entity.type
_entity.pdbx_description
1 polymer ?
#
loop_
_entity_poly.entity_id
_entity_poly.type
_entity_poly.pdbx_seq_one_letter_code
_entity_poly.pdbx_strand_id
1 'polypeptide(L)'
;LIELRRKHPCLVDGDYQPLRSRNDVLCYRRCHGQTQISVGLNIANEPRQWACGQGIRLISTHLDRPVERVEGPILLRANEGTVVIEAPSSPAS
;
A
#
# COMPACT_ATOMS: atom_id res chain seq x y z
N LEU A 1 1.70 6.61 12.27
CA LEU A 1 1.36 7.30 10.99
C LEU A 1 2.07 8.65 10.83
N ILE A 2 2.08 9.55 11.82
CA ILE A 2 2.77 10.85 11.75
C ILE A 2 4.26 10.69 11.40
N GLU A 3 4.97 9.80 12.09
CA GLU A 3 6.38 9.51 11.81
C GLU A 3 6.62 8.94 10.39
N LEU A 4 5.67 8.16 9.85
CA LEU A 4 5.79 7.63 8.48
C LEU A 4 5.65 8.76 7.44
N ARG A 5 4.76 9.73 7.69
CA ARG A 5 4.59 10.92 6.84
C ARG A 5 5.82 11.83 6.85
N ARG A 6 6.53 11.91 7.98
CA ARG A 6 7.79 12.66 8.09
C ARG A 6 8.94 11.98 7.33
N LYS A 7 8.97 10.66 7.34
CA LYS A 7 10.01 9.86 6.65
C LYS A 7 9.79 9.71 5.14
N HIS A 8 8.55 9.81 4.68
CA HIS A 8 8.18 9.61 3.28
C HIS A 8 7.37 10.82 2.77
N PRO A 9 8.02 11.86 2.21
CA PRO A 9 7.36 13.06 1.69
C PRO A 9 6.26 12.76 0.66
N CYS A 10 6.39 11.65 -0.08
CA CYS A 10 5.37 11.18 -1.03
C CYS A 10 4.00 10.91 -0.39
N LEU A 11 3.93 10.60 0.90
CA LEU A 11 2.66 10.45 1.62
C LEU A 11 1.98 11.79 1.93
N VAL A 12 2.72 12.89 1.88
CA VAL A 12 2.23 14.26 2.13
C VAL A 12 1.96 14.96 0.79
N ASP A 13 2.98 15.06 -0.06
CA ASP A 13 2.96 15.88 -1.28
C ASP A 13 2.92 15.07 -2.59
N GLY A 14 2.90 13.74 -2.52
CA GLY A 14 2.86 12.90 -3.72
C GLY A 14 1.50 12.93 -4.42
N ASP A 15 1.52 12.86 -5.75
CA ASP A 15 0.34 12.81 -6.60
C ASP A 15 -0.57 11.65 -6.21
N TYR A 16 -1.86 11.91 -6.08
CA TYR A 16 -2.86 10.90 -5.80
C TYR A 16 -3.35 10.26 -7.10
N GLN A 17 -3.12 8.96 -7.25
CA GLN A 17 -3.62 8.17 -8.36
C GLN A 17 -4.62 7.12 -7.84
N PRO A 18 -5.93 7.28 -8.07
CA PRO A 18 -6.90 6.27 -7.67
C PRO A 18 -6.65 4.99 -8.48
N LEU A 19 -6.61 3.84 -7.78
CA LEU A 19 -6.58 2.53 -8.42
C LEU A 19 -8.00 1.96 -8.37
N ARG A 20 -8.34 1.11 -9.35
CA ARG A 20 -9.66 0.47 -9.39
C ARG A 20 -9.86 -0.33 -8.11
N SER A 21 -10.86 0.07 -7.31
CA SER A 21 -11.26 -0.70 -6.14
C SER A 21 -11.80 -2.05 -6.61
N ARG A 22 -11.30 -3.13 -6.04
CA ARG A 22 -11.73 -4.50 -6.34
C ARG A 22 -11.99 -5.22 -5.02
N ASN A 23 -13.05 -6.03 -4.98
CA ASN A 23 -13.40 -6.86 -3.83
C ASN A 23 -13.47 -6.09 -2.51
N ASP A 24 -14.12 -4.92 -2.51
CA ASP A 24 -14.25 -4.05 -1.32
C ASP A 24 -12.91 -3.61 -0.71
N VAL A 25 -11.85 -3.58 -1.52
CA VAL A 25 -10.57 -2.95 -1.16
C VAL A 25 -10.44 -1.65 -1.92
N LEU A 26 -10.50 -0.53 -1.19
CA LEU A 26 -10.17 0.79 -1.70
C LEU A 26 -8.66 0.87 -1.89
N CYS A 27 -8.23 1.16 -3.12
CA CYS A 27 -6.83 1.18 -3.49
C CYS A 27 -6.48 2.53 -4.11
N TYR A 28 -5.34 3.09 -3.72
CA TYR A 28 -4.77 4.25 -4.42
C TYR A 28 -3.25 4.24 -4.31
N ARG A 29 -2.61 4.96 -5.21
CA ARG A 29 -1.17 5.15 -5.24
C ARG A 29 -0.81 6.60 -4.94
N ARG A 30 0.31 6.79 -4.25
CA ARG A 30 0.98 8.08 -4.07
C ARG A 30 2.31 8.05 -4.81
N CYS A 31 2.51 8.99 -5.72
CA CYS A 31 3.70 9.06 -6.56
C CYS A 31 4.51 10.32 -6.25
N HIS A 32 5.83 10.19 -6.09
CA HIS A 32 6.73 11.35 -5.99
C HIS A 32 8.12 10.97 -6.55
N GLY A 33 8.48 11.55 -7.69
CA GLY A 33 9.66 11.14 -8.44
C GLY A 33 9.60 9.66 -8.82
N GLN A 34 10.64 8.90 -8.48
CA GLN A 34 10.71 7.45 -8.71
C GLN A 34 10.03 6.62 -7.60
N THR A 35 9.57 7.26 -6.53
CA THR A 35 8.93 6.56 -5.41
C THR A 35 7.44 6.41 -5.67
N GLN A 36 6.96 5.17 -5.64
CA GLN A 36 5.55 4.83 -5.72
C GLN A 36 5.14 4.10 -4.43
N ILE A 37 4.05 4.56 -3.82
CA ILE A 37 3.47 3.93 -2.64
C ILE A 37 2.05 3.53 -2.95
N SER A 38 1.75 2.24 -2.80
CA SER A 38 0.40 1.70 -2.85
C SER A 38 -0.22 1.67 -1.46
N VAL A 39 -1.48 2.11 -1.37
CA VAL A 39 -2.30 2.03 -0.15
C VAL A 39 -3.51 1.17 -0.45
N GLY A 40 -3.72 0.15 0.39
CA GLY A 40 -4.86 -0.76 0.32
C GLY A 40 -5.65 -0.69 1.62
N LEU A 41 -6.95 -0.43 1.51
CA LEU A 41 -7.87 -0.31 2.63
C LEU A 41 -9.01 -1.30 2.42
N ASN A 42 -9.05 -2.36 3.22
CA ASN A 42 -10.21 -3.24 3.25
C ASN A 42 -11.35 -2.52 4.00
N ILE A 43 -12.42 -2.17 3.29
CA ILE A 43 -13.59 -1.50 3.89
C ILE A 43 -14.68 -2.50 4.30
N ALA A 44 -14.49 -3.80 4.02
CA ALA A 44 -15.39 -4.85 4.45
C ALA A 44 -15.05 -5.33 5.87
N ASN A 45 -16.07 -5.86 6.55
CA ASN A 45 -15.93 -6.48 7.86
C ASN A 45 -15.49 -7.96 7.80
N GLU A 46 -14.90 -8.36 6.67
CA GLU A 46 -14.38 -9.70 6.40
C GLU A 46 -13.05 -9.61 5.64
N PRO A 47 -12.19 -10.64 5.68
CA PRO A 47 -10.91 -10.61 4.97
C PRO A 47 -11.07 -10.47 3.45
N ARG A 48 -10.21 -9.64 2.85
CA ARG A 48 -10.19 -9.39 1.38
C ARG A 48 -8.78 -9.52 0.82
N GLN A 49 -8.68 -10.07 -0.39
CA GLN A 49 -7.43 -10.11 -1.12
C GLN A 49 -7.16 -8.80 -1.83
N TRP A 50 -5.93 -8.32 -1.71
CA TRP A 50 -5.45 -7.12 -2.39
C TRP A 50 -4.22 -7.44 -3.25
N ALA A 51 -4.32 -7.15 -4.56
CA ALA A 51 -3.24 -7.35 -5.52
C ALA A 51 -2.28 -6.14 -5.55
N CYS A 52 -1.48 -5.96 -4.50
CA CYS A 52 -0.57 -4.82 -4.32
C CYS A 52 0.72 -4.85 -5.15
N GLY A 53 0.94 -5.88 -5.99
CA GLY A 53 2.24 -6.10 -6.64
C GLY A 53 3.34 -6.48 -5.65
N GLN A 54 4.60 -6.27 -6.03
CA GLN A 54 5.77 -6.52 -5.18
C GLN A 54 6.24 -5.23 -4.50
N GLY A 55 6.66 -5.32 -3.24
CA GLY A 55 7.14 -4.15 -2.51
C GLY A 55 7.55 -4.45 -1.07
N ILE A 56 7.65 -3.39 -0.27
CA ILE A 56 7.90 -3.47 1.18
C ILE A 56 6.69 -2.89 1.91
N ARG A 57 6.05 -3.70 2.76
CA ARG A 57 4.99 -3.23 3.65
C ARG A 57 5.60 -2.39 4.75
N LEU A 58 5.19 -1.14 4.86
CA LEU A 58 5.70 -0.19 5.85
C LEU A 58 4.91 -0.24 7.16
N ILE A 59 3.60 -0.45 7.06
CA ILE A 59 2.70 -0.46 8.21
C ILE A 59 1.39 -1.18 7.87
N SER A 60 0.77 -1.77 8.90
CA SER A 60 -0.63 -2.18 8.91
C SER A 60 -1.34 -1.47 10.06
N THR A 61 -2.64 -1.19 9.94
CA THR A 61 -3.44 -0.56 11.00
C THR A 61 -3.46 -1.37 12.30
N HIS A 62 -3.28 -2.69 12.23
CA HIS A 62 -3.19 -3.55 13.43
C HIS A 62 -1.84 -3.45 14.14
N LEU A 63 -0.81 -2.86 13.51
CA LEU A 63 0.53 -2.64 14.05
C LEU A 63 1.27 -3.90 14.53
N ASP A 64 0.75 -5.08 14.21
CA ASP A 64 1.28 -6.40 14.57
C ASP A 64 2.14 -7.03 13.48
N ARG A 65 2.26 -6.33 12.35
CA ARG A 65 3.02 -6.76 11.18
C ARG A 65 4.32 -5.96 11.08
N PRO A 66 5.49 -6.61 11.00
CA PRO A 66 6.76 -5.91 10.81
C PRO A 66 6.87 -5.31 9.40
N VAL A 67 7.87 -4.46 9.24
CA VAL A 67 8.33 -4.01 7.92
C VAL A 67 8.95 -5.21 7.20
N GLU A 68 8.34 -5.65 6.11
CA GLU A 68 8.79 -6.82 5.37
C GLU A 68 8.47 -6.71 3.87
N ARG A 69 9.15 -7.53 3.07
CA ARG A 69 8.82 -7.71 1.66
C ARG A 69 7.47 -8.40 1.52
N VAL A 70 6.67 -7.92 0.59
CA VAL A 70 5.38 -8.51 0.23
C VAL A 70 5.32 -8.73 -1.27
N GLU A 71 4.72 -9.84 -1.67
CA GLU A 71 4.39 -10.16 -3.05
C GLU A 71 2.89 -10.45 -3.11
N GLY A 72 2.16 -9.61 -3.84
CA GLY A 72 0.72 -9.74 -3.98
C GLY A 72 0.29 -11.01 -4.73
N PRO A 73 -0.96 -11.47 -4.53
CA PRO A 73 -1.98 -10.87 -3.68
C PRO A 73 -1.74 -11.16 -2.18
N ILE A 74 -1.97 -10.14 -1.34
CA ILE A 74 -1.92 -10.27 0.13
C ILE A 74 -3.33 -10.27 0.74
N LEU A 75 -3.50 -10.97 1.85
CA LEU A 75 -4.77 -10.99 2.58
C LEU A 75 -4.81 -9.86 3.62
N LEU A 76 -5.76 -8.95 3.45
CA LEU A 76 -6.11 -7.92 4.42
C LEU A 76 -7.22 -8.46 5.32
N ARG A 77 -7.06 -8.31 6.64
CA ARG A 77 -8.12 -8.60 7.63
C ARG A 77 -9.27 -7.62 7.47
N ALA A 78 -10.39 -7.93 8.12
CA ALA A 78 -11.52 -7.01 8.22
C ALA A 78 -11.06 -5.63 8.70
N ASN A 79 -11.43 -4.57 7.98
CA ASN A 79 -11.06 -3.19 8.30
C ASN A 79 -9.52 -2.91 8.37
N GLU A 80 -8.69 -3.79 7.79
CA GLU A 80 -7.23 -3.60 7.74
C GLU A 80 -6.85 -2.61 6.64
N GLY A 81 -6.06 -1.60 7.01
CA GLY A 81 -5.37 -0.71 6.09
C GLY A 81 -3.88 -0.98 6.10
N THR A 82 -3.25 -0.97 4.93
CA THR A 82 -1.81 -1.21 4.81
C THR A 82 -1.17 -0.29 3.78
N VAL A 83 0.12 -0.02 3.95
CA VAL A 83 0.92 0.82 3.07
C VAL A 83 2.10 0.01 2.57
N VAL A 84 2.29 -0.02 1.24
CA VAL A 84 3.37 -0.76 0.57
C VAL A 84 4.14 0.22 -0.30
N ILE A 85 5.46 0.36 -0.09
CA ILE A 85 6.33 1.00 -1.07
C ILE A 85 6.59 0.00 -2.19
N GLU A 86 6.24 0.37 -3.41
CA GLU A 86 6.36 -0.51 -4.56
C GLU A 86 7.84 -0.72 -4.92
N ALA A 87 8.19 -1.94 -5.30
CA ALA A 87 9.49 -2.19 -5.90
C ALA A 87 9.59 -1.42 -7.23
N PRO A 88 10.77 -0.92 -7.62
CA PRO A 88 10.94 -0.35 -8.94
C PRO A 88 10.56 -1.39 -9.97
N SER A 89 9.63 -1.08 -10.87
CA SER A 89 9.43 -1.89 -12.06
C SER A 89 10.74 -1.86 -12.84
N SER A 90 11.44 -2.99 -12.97
CA SER A 90 12.56 -3.07 -13.91
C SER A 90 12.10 -2.50 -15.24
N PRO A 91 12.85 -1.55 -15.86
CA PRO A 91 12.54 -1.13 -17.21
C PRO A 91 12.55 -2.41 -18.07
N ALA A 92 11.45 -2.65 -18.79
CA ALA A 92 11.42 -3.68 -19.80
C ALA A 92 12.57 -3.37 -20.78
N SER A 93 13.55 -4.28 -20.83
CA SER A 93 14.67 -4.23 -21.77
C SER A 93 14.20 -4.22 -23.22
#